data_AF-A0A518H3B2-F1
#
_entry.id   AF-A0A518H3B2-F1
#
_cell.length_a   1.000
_cell.length_b   1.000
_cell.length_c   1.000
_cell.angle_alpha   90.00
_cell.angle_beta   90.00
_cell.angle_gamma   90.00
#
_symmetry.space_group_name_H-M   'P 1'
#
loop_
_entity.id
_entity.type
_entity.pdbx_description
1 polymer ?
#
loop_
_entity_poly.entity_id
_entity_poly.type
_entity_poly.pdbx_seq_one_letter_code
_entity_poly.pdbx_strand_id
1 'polypeptide(L)'
;MSNSRTQHEQESPCLILDPENSSEIAWGFIHARRFPLHRHQKLWWTWDGMRYVLIDEEKIRSELWRWMERQLPHPPKPKHLRDTLEVVRLIRTLPTNTTIPSWIGGGEVDPVDVISFRNGLVFADEYVRESGPRLRPHSP
;
A
#
# COMPACT_ATOMS: atom_id res chain seq x y z
N MET A 1 -0.74 -14.69 -33.72
CA MET A 1 -2.01 -15.28 -33.23
C MET A 1 -1.65 -16.18 -32.05
N SER A 2 -2.14 -16.10 -30.83
CA SER A 2 -2.96 -15.12 -30.10
C SER A 2 -2.65 -15.38 -28.62
N ASN A 3 -2.57 -14.31 -27.84
CA ASN A 3 -2.30 -14.32 -26.40
C ASN A 3 -3.46 -14.94 -25.62
N SER A 4 -3.16 -15.67 -24.54
CA SER A 4 -4.12 -15.93 -23.46
C SER A 4 -3.36 -16.10 -22.15
N ARG A 5 -2.92 -14.97 -21.59
CA ARG A 5 -2.38 -14.88 -20.23
C ARG A 5 -3.55 -14.57 -19.32
N THR A 6 -4.11 -15.62 -18.72
CA THR A 6 -5.23 -15.56 -17.78
C THR A 6 -4.87 -14.62 -16.63
N GLN A 7 -5.50 -13.45 -16.62
CA GLN A 7 -5.49 -12.55 -15.47
C GLN A 7 -6.37 -13.22 -14.40
N HIS A 8 -5.74 -13.68 -13.32
CA HIS A 8 -6.47 -13.90 -12.06
C HIS A 8 -6.78 -12.51 -11.48
N GLU A 9 -7.81 -11.85 -11.99
CA GLU A 9 -8.57 -10.89 -11.19
C GLU A 9 -9.27 -11.71 -10.11
N GLN A 10 -8.62 -11.85 -8.96
CA GLN A 10 -9.31 -12.29 -7.76
C GLN A 10 -10.36 -11.22 -7.45
N GLU A 11 -11.60 -11.49 -7.83
CA GLU A 11 -12.75 -10.72 -7.36
C GLU A 11 -12.77 -10.82 -5.83
N SER A 12 -12.41 -9.73 -5.16
CA SER A 12 -12.54 -9.64 -3.71
C SER A 12 -14.01 -9.86 -3.34
N PRO A 13 -14.32 -10.75 -2.39
CA PRO A 13 -15.70 -10.96 -1.96
C PRO A 13 -16.32 -9.63 -1.56
N CYS A 14 -17.54 -9.37 -2.04
CA CYS A 14 -18.33 -8.22 -1.66
C CYS A 14 -18.67 -8.35 -0.17
N LEU A 15 -17.82 -7.77 0.68
CA LEU A 15 -18.10 -7.65 2.10
C LEU A 15 -19.07 -6.48 2.23
N ILE A 16 -20.33 -6.76 2.55
CA ILE A 16 -21.30 -5.71 2.84
C ILE A 16 -20.89 -5.08 4.17
N LEU A 17 -20.20 -3.95 4.09
CA LEU A 17 -19.75 -3.20 5.27
C LEU A 17 -20.83 -2.22 5.74
N ASP A 18 -20.88 -1.98 7.05
CA ASP A 18 -21.71 -0.92 7.62
C ASP A 18 -21.17 0.45 7.14
N PRO A 19 -21.94 1.25 6.38
CA PRO A 19 -21.50 2.55 5.87
C PRO A 19 -21.19 3.57 6.97
N GLU A 20 -21.70 3.38 8.20
CA GLU A 20 -21.41 4.28 9.33
C GLU A 20 -20.13 3.87 10.09
N ASN A 21 -19.62 2.66 9.86
CA ASN A 21 -18.40 2.16 10.50
C ASN A 21 -17.13 2.49 9.69
N SER A 22 -16.69 3.76 9.78
CA SER A 22 -15.50 4.26 9.08
C SER A 22 -14.22 3.44 9.34
N SER A 23 -14.11 2.82 10.52
CA SER A 23 -12.95 1.98 10.87
C SER A 23 -12.93 0.66 10.11
N GLU A 24 -14.08 0.00 10.02
CA GLU A 24 -14.21 -1.25 9.27
C GLU A 24 -13.98 -1.04 7.77
N ILE A 25 -14.53 0.05 7.22
CA ILE A 25 -14.28 0.49 5.85
C ILE A 25 -12.79 0.76 5.63
N ALA A 26 -12.14 1.48 6.54
CA ALA A 26 -10.71 1.79 6.45
C ALA A 26 -9.84 0.53 6.46
N TRP A 27 -10.09 -0.41 7.38
CA TRP A 27 -9.37 -1.68 7.43
C TRP A 27 -9.62 -2.53 6.18
N GLY A 28 -10.88 -2.65 5.75
CA GLY A 28 -11.23 -3.36 4.53
C GLY A 28 -10.51 -2.78 3.30
N PHE A 29 -10.47 -1.45 3.18
CA PHE A 29 -9.73 -0.77 2.11
C PHE A 29 -8.24 -1.08 2.18
N ILE A 30 -7.61 -0.94 3.35
CA ILE A 30 -6.18 -1.21 3.54
C ILE A 30 -5.83 -2.67 3.18
N HIS A 31 -6.65 -3.63 3.59
CA HIS A 31 -6.43 -5.05 3.30
C HIS A 31 -6.70 -5.42 1.85
N ALA A 32 -7.65 -4.75 1.19
CA ALA A 32 -7.95 -4.96 -0.22
C ALA A 32 -6.90 -4.35 -1.16
N ARG A 33 -6.07 -3.40 -0.67
CA ARG A 33 -4.99 -2.82 -1.48
C ARG A 33 -3.91 -3.85 -1.75
N ARG A 34 -3.52 -3.95 -3.02
CA ARG A 34 -2.38 -4.76 -3.47
C ARG A 34 -1.06 -4.33 -2.82
N PHE A 35 -0.89 -3.03 -2.59
CA PHE A 35 0.35 -2.47 -2.09
C PHE A 35 0.13 -1.67 -0.80
N PRO A 36 1.06 -1.79 0.16
CA PRO A 36 0.98 -1.06 1.42
C PRO A 36 1.09 0.44 1.18
N LEU A 37 0.29 1.20 1.92
CA LEU A 37 0.25 2.65 1.92
C LEU A 37 0.84 3.16 3.23
N HIS A 38 1.76 4.10 3.27
CA HIS A 38 2.27 4.67 4.52
C HIS A 38 2.13 6.19 4.49
N ARG A 39 1.89 6.78 5.66
CA ARG A 39 1.89 8.22 5.83
C ARG A 39 3.03 8.62 6.75
N HIS A 40 3.90 9.49 6.27
CA HIS A 40 5.03 9.99 7.04
C HIS A 40 5.25 11.47 6.70
N GLN A 41 5.44 12.31 7.72
CA GLN A 41 5.61 13.76 7.55
C GLN A 41 4.54 14.40 6.65
N LYS A 42 3.27 13.96 6.81
CA LYS A 42 2.11 14.38 6.00
C LYS A 42 2.14 13.97 4.52
N LEU A 43 3.16 13.24 4.08
CA LEU A 43 3.27 12.68 2.74
C LEU A 43 2.79 11.22 2.73
N TRP A 44 2.22 10.82 1.60
CA TRP A 44 1.78 9.46 1.36
C TRP A 44 2.76 8.71 0.47
N TRP A 45 3.04 7.47 0.84
CA TRP A 45 3.99 6.58 0.18
C TRP A 45 3.30 5.27 -0.14
N THR A 46 3.49 4.72 -1.33
CA THR A 46 2.99 3.39 -1.70
C THR A 46 4.12 2.58 -2.30
N TRP A 47 4.13 1.28 -2.06
CA TRP A 47 5.01 0.36 -2.78
C TRP A 47 4.52 0.20 -4.22
N ASP A 48 5.39 0.26 -5.22
CA ASP A 48 5.04 0.01 -6.63
C ASP A 48 5.43 -1.39 -7.12
N GLY A 49 6.09 -2.18 -6.26
CA GLY A 49 6.70 -3.47 -6.60
C GLY A 49 8.21 -3.46 -6.42
N MET A 50 8.85 -2.29 -6.53
CA MET A 50 10.30 -2.11 -6.43
C MET A 50 10.71 -1.12 -5.35
N ARG A 51 9.95 -0.04 -5.14
CA ARG A 51 10.25 1.01 -4.16
C ARG A 51 9.01 1.69 -3.62
N TYR A 52 9.20 2.50 -2.58
CA TYR A 52 8.17 3.45 -2.17
C TYR A 52 8.21 4.70 -3.02
N VAL A 53 7.06 5.03 -3.61
CA VAL A 53 6.85 6.25 -4.38
C VAL A 53 5.83 7.14 -3.70
N LEU A 54 5.96 8.45 -3.91
CA LEU A 54 4.95 9.40 -3.46
C LEU A 54 3.65 9.17 -4.24
N ILE A 55 2.54 9.19 -3.50
CA ILE A 55 1.21 9.13 -4.08
C ILE A 55 0.40 10.33 -3.59
N ASP A 56 -0.33 10.96 -4.50
CA ASP A 56 -1.20 12.07 -4.15
C ASP A 56 -2.40 11.58 -3.32
N GLU A 57 -2.81 12.36 -2.32
CA GLU A 57 -3.97 12.05 -1.51
C GLU A 57 -5.24 12.03 -2.36
N GLU A 58 -5.36 12.88 -3.38
CA GLU A 58 -6.53 12.86 -4.27
C GLU A 58 -6.65 11.53 -5.04
N LYS A 59 -5.51 10.91 -5.37
CA LYS A 59 -5.51 9.57 -5.95
C LYS A 59 -6.01 8.53 -4.95
N ILE A 60 -5.59 8.61 -3.69
CA ILE A 60 -6.08 7.73 -2.62
C ILE A 60 -7.58 7.91 -2.41
N ARG A 61 -8.07 9.16 -2.44
CA ARG A 61 -9.50 9.49 -2.33
C ARG A 61 -10.33 8.88 -3.45
N SER A 62 -9.85 9.01 -4.68
CA SER A 62 -10.49 8.40 -5.86
C SER A 62 -10.53 6.88 -5.77
N GLU A 63 -9.42 6.25 -5.36
CA GLU A 63 -9.34 4.79 -5.16
C GLU A 63 -10.29 4.31 -4.04
N LEU A 64 -10.32 5.03 -2.91
CA LEU A 64 -11.20 4.72 -1.79
C LEU A 64 -12.68 4.86 -2.18
N TRP A 65 -13.05 5.93 -2.87
CA TRP A 65 -14.42 6.14 -3.35
C TRP A 65 -14.89 4.98 -4.24
N ARG A 66 -14.11 4.62 -5.26
CA ARG A 66 -14.42 3.49 -6.17
C ARG A 66 -14.45 2.15 -5.46
N TRP A 67 -13.69 2.00 -4.38
CA TRP A 67 -13.74 0.81 -3.56
C TRP A 67 -15.03 0.77 -2.73
N MET A 68 -15.40 1.87 -2.07
CA MET A 68 -16.64 1.98 -1.30
C MET A 68 -17.89 1.74 -2.15
N GLU A 69 -17.95 2.24 -3.38
CA GLU A 69 -19.05 1.99 -4.32
C GLU A 69 -19.29 0.49 -4.59
N ARG A 70 -18.26 -0.34 -4.44
CA ARG A 70 -18.34 -1.79 -4.68
C ARG A 70 -18.65 -2.60 -3.42
N GLN A 71 -18.38 -2.04 -2.23
CA GLN A 71 -18.51 -2.76 -0.96
C GLN A 71 -19.75 -2.33 -0.15
N LEU A 72 -20.24 -1.10 -0.37
CA LEU A 72 -21.38 -0.59 0.36
C LEU A 72 -22.70 -0.94 -0.36
N PRO A 73 -23.77 -1.23 0.40
CA PRO A 73 -25.09 -1.55 -0.18
C PRO A 73 -25.74 -0.35 -0.89
N HIS A 74 -25.28 0.86 -0.58
CA HIS A 74 -25.78 2.12 -1.13
C HIS A 74 -24.61 3.02 -1.55
N PRO A 75 -24.82 3.95 -2.50
CA PRO A 75 -23.78 4.87 -2.91
C PRO A 75 -23.15 5.61 -1.73
N PRO A 76 -21.81 5.67 -1.63
CA PRO A 76 -21.13 6.37 -0.56
C PRO A 76 -21.46 7.87 -0.60
N LYS A 77 -21.50 8.49 0.57
CA LYS A 77 -21.66 9.94 0.70
C LYS A 77 -20.28 10.59 0.88
N PRO A 78 -20.11 11.88 0.52
CA PRO A 78 -18.86 12.61 0.76
C PRO A 78 -18.40 12.58 2.23
N LYS A 79 -19.35 12.55 3.18
CA LYS A 79 -19.08 12.36 4.60
C LYS A 79 -18.34 11.04 4.87
N HIS A 80 -18.83 9.92 4.34
CA HIS A 80 -18.24 8.60 4.57
C HIS A 80 -16.79 8.55 4.05
N LEU A 81 -16.54 9.13 2.87
CA LEU A 81 -15.20 9.22 2.30
C LEU A 81 -14.26 9.99 3.22
N ARG A 82 -14.69 11.19 3.67
CA ARG A 82 -13.88 12.03 4.55
C ARG A 82 -13.55 11.32 5.86
N ASP A 83 -14.58 10.79 6.52
CA ASP A 83 -14.44 10.18 7.85
C ASP A 83 -13.58 8.90 7.76
N THR A 84 -13.76 8.08 6.72
CA THR A 84 -12.91 6.90 6.44
C THR A 84 -11.47 7.30 6.15
N LEU A 85 -11.23 8.35 5.35
CA LEU A 85 -9.87 8.80 5.03
C LEU A 85 -9.11 9.27 6.27
N GLU A 86 -9.78 9.92 7.24
CA GLU A 86 -9.16 10.26 8.52
C GLU A 86 -8.72 9.01 9.29
N VAL A 87 -9.54 7.96 9.30
CA VAL A 87 -9.17 6.69 9.94
C VAL A 87 -8.00 6.03 9.20
N VAL A 88 -8.00 6.02 7.86
CA VAL A 88 -6.86 5.52 7.07
C VAL A 88 -5.58 6.31 7.38
N ARG A 89 -5.66 7.64 7.52
CA ARG A 89 -4.53 8.48 7.93
C ARG A 89 -4.00 8.05 9.29
N LEU A 90 -4.87 7.84 10.27
CA LEU A 90 -4.46 7.42 11.61
C LEU A 90 -3.79 6.04 11.59
N ILE A 91 -4.40 5.04 10.94
CA ILE A 91 -3.88 3.67 10.89
C ILE A 91 -2.52 3.59 10.17
N ARG A 92 -2.33 4.40 9.13
CA ARG A 92 -1.14 4.31 8.26
C ARG A 92 -0.08 5.37 8.57
N THR A 93 -0.30 6.23 9.56
CA THR A 93 0.72 7.19 10.00
C THR A 93 1.84 6.46 10.75
N LEU A 94 3.06 6.57 10.24
CA LEU A 94 4.26 6.12 10.93
C LEU A 94 4.66 7.15 11.99
N PRO A 95 5.23 6.71 13.13
CA PRO A 95 5.83 7.61 14.11
C PRO A 95 6.84 8.56 13.48
N THR A 96 6.89 9.81 13.93
CA THR A 96 7.78 10.86 13.37
C THR A 96 9.27 10.58 13.56
N ASN A 97 9.62 9.72 14.52
CA ASN A 97 10.99 9.27 14.77
C ASN A 97 11.35 8.00 13.98
N THR A 98 10.45 7.51 13.12
CA THR A 98 10.74 6.34 12.28
C THR A 98 11.79 6.71 11.26
N THR A 99 12.98 6.12 11.36
CA THR A 99 14.00 6.23 10.32
C THR A 99 13.52 5.44 9.10
N ILE A 100 13.10 6.17 8.07
CA ILE A 100 12.74 5.56 6.80
C ILE A 100 14.02 4.97 6.15
N PRO A 101 14.00 3.72 5.65
CA PRO A 101 15.15 3.13 4.98
C PRO A 101 15.59 3.95 3.76
N SER A 102 16.90 3.96 3.47
CA SER A 102 17.52 4.80 2.43
C SER A 102 16.96 4.61 1.01
N TRP A 103 16.32 3.48 0.70
CA TRP A 103 15.67 3.24 -0.61
C TRP A 103 14.30 3.91 -0.78
N ILE A 104 13.87 4.76 0.16
CA ILE A 104 12.66 5.57 0.05
C ILE A 104 13.07 7.00 -0.28
N GLY A 105 12.59 7.52 -1.41
CA GLY A 105 12.93 8.87 -1.88
C GLY A 105 14.20 8.98 -2.72
N GLY A 106 14.79 7.85 -3.14
CA GLY A 106 15.92 7.83 -4.09
C GLY A 106 17.29 7.86 -3.44
N GLY A 107 17.49 7.21 -2.29
CA GLY A 107 18.84 6.95 -1.81
C GLY A 107 19.61 6.00 -2.73
N GLU A 108 20.91 5.95 -2.47
CA GLU A 108 22.02 5.45 -3.30
C GLU A 108 21.94 4.00 -3.81
N VAL A 109 20.88 3.26 -3.47
CA VAL A 109 20.76 1.87 -3.87
C VAL A 109 20.02 1.78 -5.19
N ASP A 110 20.70 1.23 -6.20
CA ASP A 110 20.09 0.96 -7.50
C ASP A 110 18.91 0.01 -7.31
N PRO A 111 17.68 0.38 -7.72
CA PRO A 111 16.52 -0.50 -7.67
C PRO A 111 16.72 -1.84 -8.39
N VAL A 112 17.65 -1.91 -9.35
CA VAL A 112 18.02 -3.15 -10.06
C VAL A 112 18.67 -4.16 -9.11
N ASP A 113 19.35 -3.70 -8.07
CA ASP A 113 20.05 -4.55 -7.10
C ASP A 113 19.18 -4.95 -5.90
N VAL A 114 17.89 -4.60 -5.92
CA VAL A 114 16.95 -4.90 -4.84
C VAL A 114 15.87 -5.86 -5.33
N ILE A 115 15.84 -7.06 -4.76
CA ILE A 115 14.83 -8.07 -5.03
C ILE A 115 13.78 -8.05 -3.91
N SER A 116 12.53 -7.80 -4.27
CA SER A 116 11.41 -7.79 -3.33
C SER A 116 10.77 -9.18 -3.19
N PHE A 117 10.69 -9.68 -1.95
CA PHE A 117 9.98 -10.89 -1.57
C PHE A 117 8.69 -10.55 -0.83
N ARG A 118 7.90 -11.53 -0.38
CA ARG A 118 6.69 -11.26 0.41
C ARG A 118 7.00 -10.73 1.82
N ASN A 119 8.16 -11.11 2.38
CA ASN A 119 8.55 -10.88 3.77
C ASN A 119 9.77 -9.95 3.93
N GLY A 120 10.34 -9.45 2.84
CA GLY A 120 11.44 -8.50 2.91
C GLY A 120 12.07 -8.21 1.55
N LEU A 121 13.15 -7.45 1.61
CA LEU A 121 14.00 -7.04 0.50
C LEU A 121 15.34 -7.76 0.63
N VAL A 122 15.85 -8.29 -0.47
CA VAL A 122 17.23 -8.78 -0.58
C VAL A 122 18.01 -7.81 -1.44
N PHE A 123 19.19 -7.41 -0.97
CA PHE A 123 20.15 -6.65 -1.75
C PHE A 123 21.08 -7.65 -2.43
N ALA A 124 21.06 -7.70 -3.76
CA ALA A 124 21.81 -8.69 -4.55
C ALA A 124 23.31 -8.62 -4.23
N ASP A 125 23.87 -7.42 -4.11
CA ASP A 125 25.27 -7.20 -3.74
C ASP A 125 25.63 -7.73 -2.34
N GLU A 126 24.78 -7.47 -1.33
CA GLU A 126 25.00 -7.99 0.02
C GLU A 126 24.85 -9.51 0.04
N TYR A 127 23.88 -10.05 -0.70
CA TYR A 127 23.67 -11.49 -0.82
C TYR A 127 24.89 -12.21 -1.40
N VAL A 128 25.49 -11.65 -2.45
CA VAL A 128 26.69 -12.18 -3.08
C VAL A 128 27.91 -12.08 -2.16
N ARG A 129 28.03 -11.01 -1.37
CA ARG A 129 29.18 -10.76 -0.48
C ARG A 129 29.12 -11.53 0.84
N GLU A 130 27.95 -11.65 1.45
CA GLU A 130 27.77 -12.20 2.80
C GLU A 130 27.42 -13.71 2.82
N SER A 131 27.32 -14.36 1.66
CA SER A 131 27.02 -15.81 1.53
C SER A 131 25.75 -16.26 2.27
N GLY A 132 24.70 -15.45 2.25
CA GLY A 132 23.41 -15.83 2.84
C GLY A 132 22.27 -14.81 2.62
N PRO A 133 20.99 -15.26 2.64
CA PRO A 133 19.84 -14.39 2.48
C PRO A 133 19.62 -13.55 3.74
N ARG A 134 20.03 -12.27 3.70
CA ARG A 134 19.61 -11.27 4.68
C ARG A 134 18.42 -10.48 4.13
N LEU A 135 17.23 -10.86 4.59
CA LEU A 135 16.01 -10.13 4.29
C LEU A 135 15.94 -8.88 5.16
N ARG A 136 15.88 -7.71 4.53
CA ARG A 136 15.53 -6.45 5.19
C ARG A 136 14.02 -6.27 5.17
N PRO A 137 13.41 -5.67 6.19
CA PRO A 137 11.96 -5.51 6.19
C PRO A 137 11.53 -4.51 5.09
N HIS A 138 10.37 -4.75 4.49
CA HIS A 138 9.73 -3.82 3.54
C HIS A 138 9.29 -2.51 4.18
N SER A 139 9.16 -2.52 5.49
CA SER A 139 8.78 -1.38 6.31
C SER A 139 9.85 -1.22 7.39
N PRO A 140 10.16 0.02 7.80
CA PRO A 140 10.99 0.24 8.99
C PRO A 140 10.43 -0.44 10.24
#